data_AF-A0A9P7GQH3-F1
#
_entry.id   AF-A0A9P7GQH3-F1
#
_cell.length_a   1.000
_cell.length_b   1.000
_cell.length_c   1.000
_cell.angle_alpha   90.00
_cell.angle_beta   90.00
_cell.angle_gamma   90.00
#
_symmetry.space_group_name_H-M   'P 1'
#
loop_
_entity.id
_entity.type
_entity.pdbx_description
1 polymer ?
#
loop_
_entity_poly.entity_id
_entity_poly.type
_entity_poly.pdbx_seq_one_letter_code
_entity_poly.pdbx_strand_id
1 'polypeptide(L)'
;MSLPSYQPIPIDDYYSTPKKGLQEDTGRPAKSQHRNFFRLLVASTIAITMMFGLSRTGIPSVFRGCSKGLHGSANRLPSHYVLPSGDKIPSVALGVWQAGRGEVGVAVQEALKAGYRHIDGAWIYGNEAEVGEALRASKVARKEIWLTSKLWNTFHAPKDIEPSLDESLSRLGTDYVDLYLIHWPVAQNQDGTINKELTEDPYPTWQKLEELVAKGKIRNIGVSK
;
A
#
# COMPACT_ATOMS: atom_id res chain seq x y z
N MET A 1 -6.72 33.17 -29.64
CA MET A 1 -6.04 33.10 -28.33
C MET A 1 -5.62 31.66 -28.10
N SER A 2 -4.33 31.36 -28.15
CA SER A 2 -3.77 30.04 -27.83
C SER A 2 -3.70 29.88 -26.31
N LEU A 3 -4.26 28.80 -25.77
CA LEU A 3 -4.15 28.46 -24.35
C LEU A 3 -2.68 28.18 -23.99
N PRO A 4 -2.21 28.58 -22.80
CA PRO A 4 -0.85 28.26 -22.36
C PRO A 4 -0.70 26.74 -22.16
N SER A 5 0.42 26.20 -22.62
CA SER A 5 0.80 24.80 -22.42
C SER A 5 1.07 24.53 -20.95
N TYR A 6 0.51 23.43 -20.44
CA TYR A 6 0.81 22.89 -19.11
C TYR A 6 2.33 22.63 -18.99
N GLN A 7 2.97 23.26 -18.02
CA GLN A 7 4.35 23.00 -17.62
C GLN A 7 4.32 22.19 -16.33
N PRO A 8 4.95 21.00 -16.27
CA PRO A 8 5.03 20.22 -15.04
C PRO A 8 5.72 21.04 -13.94
N ILE A 9 5.14 21.07 -12.74
CA ILE A 9 5.74 21.70 -11.57
C ILE A 9 6.97 20.86 -11.15
N PRO A 10 8.13 21.47 -10.84
CA PRO A 10 9.29 20.75 -10.33
C PRO A 10 8.96 19.92 -9.09
N ILE A 11 9.42 18.67 -9.06
CA ILE A 11 9.20 17.72 -7.95
C ILE A 11 9.64 18.30 -6.59
N ASP A 12 10.63 19.20 -6.57
CA ASP A 12 11.21 19.78 -5.37
C ASP A 12 10.23 20.70 -4.60
N ASP A 13 9.23 21.29 -5.27
CA ASP A 13 8.29 22.21 -4.63
C ASP A 13 7.22 21.50 -3.79
N TYR A 14 6.94 20.22 -4.07
CA TYR A 14 5.92 19.45 -3.34
C TYR A 14 6.30 19.10 -1.90
N TYR A 15 7.60 19.07 -1.59
CA TYR A 15 8.13 18.72 -0.26
C TYR A 15 8.43 19.93 0.63
N SER A 16 8.17 21.14 0.16
CA SER A 16 8.45 22.38 0.91
C SER A 16 7.37 22.67 1.94
N THR A 17 7.25 21.82 2.97
CA THR A 17 6.63 22.24 4.24
C THR A 17 7.54 23.26 4.94
N PRO A 18 7.03 24.41 5.42
CA PRO A 18 7.84 25.36 6.17
C PRO A 18 8.30 24.69 7.48
N LYS A 19 9.63 24.49 7.62
CA LYS A 19 10.23 24.09 8.89
C LYS A 19 9.98 25.20 9.91
N LYS A 20 8.97 25.03 10.77
CA LYS A 20 8.92 25.78 12.04
C LYS A 20 10.12 25.33 12.86
N GLY A 21 10.98 26.30 13.19
CA GLY A 21 12.28 26.08 13.81
C GLY A 21 12.20 25.21 15.07
N LEU A 22 12.95 24.11 15.03
CA LEU A 22 13.42 23.42 16.23
C LEU A 22 14.86 23.87 16.45
N GLN A 23 15.09 24.47 17.61
CA GLN A 23 16.42 24.84 18.11
C GLN A 23 17.35 23.62 18.13
N GLU A 24 18.59 23.83 17.67
CA GLU A 24 19.68 22.87 17.76
C GLU A 24 20.04 22.62 19.24
N ASP A 25 19.75 21.41 19.74
CA ASP A 25 20.30 20.92 21.00
C ASP A 25 21.70 20.33 20.73
N THR A 26 22.72 21.10 21.10
CA THR A 26 24.11 20.70 20.99
C THR A 26 24.55 19.98 22.26
N GLY A 27 24.54 18.64 22.23
CA GLY A 27 25.52 17.86 22.99
C GLY A 27 25.01 16.62 23.74
N ARG A 28 25.35 15.44 23.21
CA ARG A 28 25.78 14.26 24.00
C ARG A 28 26.38 13.17 23.09
N PRO A 29 27.55 12.58 23.41
CA PRO A 29 28.14 11.53 22.57
C PRO A 29 27.58 10.15 22.93
N ALA A 30 27.11 9.40 21.93
CA ALA A 30 26.69 8.01 22.08
C ALA A 30 27.89 7.06 22.00
N LYS A 31 28.19 6.34 23.09
CA LYS A 31 29.20 5.27 23.14
C LYS A 31 28.59 3.90 22.84
N SER A 32 29.08 3.28 21.76
CA SER A 32 29.40 1.84 21.60
C SER A 32 28.92 0.87 22.70
N GLN A 33 27.80 0.16 22.48
CA GLN A 33 27.44 -1.03 23.29
C GLN A 33 26.57 -2.11 22.57
N HIS A 34 26.63 -2.24 21.24
CA HIS A 34 25.88 -3.29 20.53
C HIS A 34 26.75 -4.23 19.67
N ARG A 35 27.85 -4.73 20.25
CA ARG A 35 28.68 -5.76 19.59
C ARG A 35 28.91 -7.04 20.40
N ASN A 36 28.30 -7.17 21.58
CA ASN A 36 28.52 -8.32 22.48
C ASN A 36 27.26 -9.13 22.84
N PHE A 37 26.10 -8.88 22.22
CA PHE A 37 24.85 -9.58 22.56
C PHE A 37 24.51 -10.80 21.68
N PHE A 38 25.37 -11.19 20.73
CA PHE A 38 25.07 -12.26 19.76
C PHE A 38 25.95 -13.52 19.86
N ARG A 39 26.58 -13.78 21.01
CA ARG A 39 27.45 -14.96 21.21
C ARG A 39 27.10 -15.87 22.39
N LEU A 40 25.89 -15.79 22.95
CA LEU A 40 25.54 -16.55 24.16
C LEU A 40 24.21 -17.34 24.08
N LEU A 41 23.92 -18.01 22.97
CA LEU A 41 22.73 -18.87 22.88
C LEU A 41 22.89 -20.09 21.93
N VAL A 42 24.00 -20.83 22.02
CA VAL A 42 24.22 -22.09 21.26
C VAL A 42 24.63 -23.28 22.16
N ALA A 43 24.45 -23.20 23.49
CA ALA A 43 24.83 -24.29 24.39
C ALA A 43 23.79 -24.54 25.48
N SER A 44 22.67 -25.20 25.16
CA SER A 44 21.78 -25.78 26.20
C SER A 44 20.82 -26.90 25.76
N THR A 45 20.81 -27.38 24.51
CA THR A 45 19.83 -28.36 24.02
C THR A 45 20.33 -29.82 23.92
N ILE A 46 21.34 -30.20 24.70
CA ILE A 46 21.78 -31.60 24.83
C ILE A 46 21.91 -31.94 26.33
N ALA A 47 20.78 -32.15 27.01
CA ALA A 47 20.78 -32.68 28.38
C ALA A 47 19.41 -33.20 28.89
N ILE A 48 18.43 -33.51 28.05
CA ILE A 48 17.15 -34.12 28.50
C ILE A 48 16.69 -35.21 27.53
N THR A 49 17.50 -36.27 27.39
CA THR A 49 17.09 -37.50 26.67
C THR A 49 17.56 -38.78 27.35
N MET A 50 17.83 -38.79 28.66
CA MET A 50 18.14 -40.03 29.39
C MET A 50 17.72 -39.96 30.86
N MET A 51 16.43 -40.07 31.15
CA MET A 51 15.93 -40.74 32.35
C MET A 51 14.49 -41.22 32.11
N PHE A 52 14.20 -42.42 32.58
CA PHE A 52 12.94 -43.19 32.46
C PHE A 52 12.86 -44.16 31.27
N GLY A 53 13.59 -45.27 31.42
CA GLY A 53 13.26 -46.53 30.79
C GLY A 53 12.15 -47.29 31.55
N LEU A 54 11.35 -48.01 30.75
CA LEU A 54 10.61 -49.25 31.01
C LEU A 54 9.62 -49.33 32.19
N SER A 55 8.32 -49.41 31.85
CA SER A 55 7.52 -50.58 32.24
C SER A 55 6.34 -50.79 31.29
N ARG A 56 6.23 -52.04 30.77
CA ARG A 56 5.07 -52.56 30.04
C ARG A 56 4.13 -53.20 31.05
N THR A 57 2.88 -52.76 31.13
CA THR A 57 1.73 -53.62 31.44
C THR A 57 0.50 -53.05 30.72
N GLY A 58 -0.26 -53.93 30.06
CA GLY A 58 -1.44 -53.56 29.28
C GLY A 58 -2.73 -53.64 30.09
N ILE A 59 -3.69 -52.78 29.75
CA ILE A 59 -5.12 -52.86 30.16
C ILE A 59 -5.96 -52.32 28.97
N PRO A 60 -7.14 -52.89 28.66
CA PRO A 60 -7.68 -52.97 27.30
C PRO A 60 -8.55 -51.80 26.86
N SER A 61 -8.66 -51.69 25.52
CA SER A 61 -9.59 -50.88 24.74
C SER A 61 -11.05 -50.99 25.22
N VAL A 62 -11.58 -49.93 25.83
CA VAL A 62 -12.97 -49.47 25.65
C VAL A 62 -13.03 -47.98 25.96
N PHE A 63 -13.05 -47.12 24.96
CA PHE A 63 -13.92 -45.93 24.90
C PHE A 63 -13.82 -45.31 23.51
N ARG A 64 -14.81 -45.65 22.70
CA ARG A 64 -15.10 -45.05 21.40
C ARG A 64 -15.76 -43.69 21.68
N GLY A 65 -14.95 -42.66 21.89
CA GLY A 65 -15.38 -41.28 22.08
C GLY A 65 -14.85 -40.43 20.95
N CYS A 66 -15.75 -39.99 20.06
CA CYS A 66 -15.54 -39.13 18.91
C CYS A 66 -14.40 -38.11 19.14
N SER A 67 -13.23 -38.34 18.53
CA SER A 67 -12.25 -37.28 18.31
C SER A 67 -12.84 -36.36 17.24
N LYS A 68 -13.77 -35.49 17.65
CA LYS A 68 -13.95 -34.23 16.92
C LYS A 68 -12.60 -33.54 17.03
N GLY A 69 -11.82 -33.67 15.96
CA GLY A 69 -10.66 -32.84 15.77
C GLY A 69 -11.15 -31.41 15.93
N LEU A 70 -10.80 -30.79 17.05
CA LEU A 70 -10.64 -29.36 17.12
C LEU A 70 -9.48 -29.04 16.17
N HIS A 71 -9.75 -29.08 14.87
CA HIS A 71 -9.11 -28.15 13.97
C HIS A 71 -9.59 -26.80 14.46
N GLY A 72 -8.80 -26.20 15.35
CA GLY A 72 -8.90 -24.78 15.61
C GLY A 72 -8.82 -24.14 14.23
N SER A 73 -9.96 -23.65 13.75
CA SER A 73 -9.98 -22.65 12.70
C SER A 73 -9.29 -21.46 13.33
N ALA A 74 -7.95 -21.44 13.24
CA ALA A 74 -7.21 -20.21 13.40
C ALA A 74 -7.85 -19.30 12.36
N ASN A 75 -8.56 -18.27 12.83
CA ASN A 75 -9.20 -17.24 12.00
C ASN A 75 -8.13 -16.69 11.06
N ARG A 76 -7.99 -17.31 9.88
CA ARG A 76 -7.15 -16.78 8.82
C ARG A 76 -7.96 -15.64 8.23
N LEU A 77 -7.35 -14.46 8.20
CA LEU A 77 -7.89 -13.34 7.45
C LEU A 77 -8.22 -13.82 6.02
N PRO A 78 -9.39 -13.44 5.46
CA PRO A 78 -9.70 -13.76 4.08
C PRO A 78 -8.57 -13.24 3.19
N SER A 79 -8.18 -13.96 2.14
CA SER A 79 -7.09 -13.50 1.26
C SER A 79 -7.50 -12.32 0.37
N HIS A 80 -8.80 -12.13 0.16
CA HIS A 80 -9.37 -11.07 -0.66
C HIS A 80 -10.84 -10.81 -0.27
N TYR A 81 -11.36 -9.68 -0.74
CA TYR A 81 -12.79 -9.36 -0.77
C TYR A 81 -13.25 -9.27 -2.23
N VAL A 82 -14.51 -9.62 -2.48
CA VAL A 82 -15.12 -9.49 -3.81
C VAL A 82 -15.81 -8.13 -3.88
N LEU A 83 -15.41 -7.31 -4.84
CA LEU A 83 -16.03 -6.01 -5.11
C LEU A 83 -17.35 -6.20 -5.89
N PRO A 84 -18.23 -5.17 -5.94
CA PRO A 84 -19.44 -5.21 -6.76
C PRO A 84 -19.20 -5.50 -8.24
N SER A 85 -18.01 -5.18 -8.76
CA SER A 85 -17.56 -5.51 -10.11
C SER A 85 -17.27 -7.02 -10.33
N GLY A 86 -17.18 -7.80 -9.25
CA GLY A 86 -16.71 -9.19 -9.26
C GLY A 86 -15.19 -9.34 -9.09
N ASP A 87 -14.44 -8.24 -9.17
CA ASP A 87 -12.99 -8.23 -8.96
C ASP A 87 -12.62 -8.57 -7.51
N LYS A 88 -11.44 -9.16 -7.33
CA LYS A 88 -10.95 -9.65 -6.03
C LYS A 88 -9.84 -8.76 -5.50
N ILE A 89 -10.18 -7.84 -4.60
CA ILE A 89 -9.20 -6.97 -3.94
C ILE A 89 -8.48 -7.74 -2.82
N PRO A 90 -7.13 -7.84 -2.82
CA PRO A 90 -6.41 -8.49 -1.73
C PRO A 90 -6.66 -7.78 -0.40
N SER A 91 -6.87 -8.55 0.65
CA SER A 91 -7.32 -8.05 1.97
C SER A 91 -6.28 -7.24 2.72
N VAL A 92 -5.00 -7.36 2.33
CA VAL A 92 -3.87 -6.66 2.95
C VAL A 92 -3.11 -5.91 1.86
N ALA A 93 -2.93 -4.60 2.08
CA ALA A 93 -2.19 -3.71 1.21
C ALA A 93 -0.93 -3.17 1.91
N LEU A 94 0.12 -2.90 1.14
CA LEU A 94 1.18 -1.99 1.58
C LEU A 94 0.79 -0.56 1.20
N GLY A 95 0.55 0.30 2.20
CA GLY A 95 0.43 1.74 1.99
C GLY A 95 1.80 2.39 1.87
N VAL A 96 1.96 3.31 0.92
CA VAL A 96 3.27 3.96 0.62
C VAL A 96 3.33 5.45 0.99
N TRP A 97 2.42 5.92 1.85
CA TRP A 97 2.45 7.30 2.34
C TRP A 97 3.66 7.55 3.27
N GLN A 98 4.25 8.74 3.17
CA GLN A 98 5.38 9.20 4.01
C GLN A 98 6.66 8.34 3.96
N ALA A 99 6.76 7.39 3.03
CA ALA A 99 8.02 6.70 2.78
C ALA A 99 9.08 7.71 2.32
N GLY A 100 10.26 7.67 2.93
CA GLY A 100 11.38 8.51 2.52
C GLY A 100 11.80 8.23 1.08
N ARG A 101 12.41 9.23 0.45
CA ARG A 101 12.99 9.08 -0.90
C ARG A 101 13.99 7.92 -0.92
N GLY A 102 13.85 7.00 -1.86
CA GLY A 102 14.65 5.78 -1.96
C GLY A 102 14.22 4.64 -1.03
N GLU A 103 13.33 4.88 -0.06
CA GLU A 103 12.84 3.84 0.86
C GLU A 103 11.62 3.11 0.30
N VAL A 104 10.75 3.82 -0.42
CA VAL A 104 9.50 3.25 -0.94
C VAL A 104 9.75 2.10 -1.91
N GLY A 105 10.75 2.21 -2.78
CA GLY A 105 11.07 1.17 -3.75
C GLY A 105 11.52 -0.12 -3.07
N VAL A 106 12.32 0.00 -2.00
CA VAL A 106 12.75 -1.13 -1.17
C VAL A 106 11.55 -1.76 -0.47
N ALA A 107 10.69 -0.94 0.16
CA ALA A 107 9.49 -1.42 0.86
C ALA A 107 8.55 -2.19 -0.07
N VAL A 108 8.30 -1.69 -1.29
CA VAL A 108 7.46 -2.35 -2.30
C VAL A 108 8.09 -3.70 -2.72
N GLN A 109 9.39 -3.74 -3.00
CA GLN A 109 10.06 -4.99 -3.37
C GLN A 109 10.00 -6.04 -2.25
N GLU A 110 10.28 -5.65 -1.02
CA GLU A 110 10.22 -6.55 0.14
C GLU A 110 8.79 -7.04 0.40
N ALA A 111 7.78 -6.17 0.26
CA ALA A 111 6.38 -6.58 0.38
C ALA A 111 6.00 -7.61 -0.70
N LEU A 112 6.38 -7.40 -1.96
CA LEU A 112 6.09 -8.35 -3.04
C LEU A 112 6.79 -9.70 -2.82
N LYS A 113 8.05 -9.70 -2.33
CA LYS A 113 8.78 -10.91 -1.91
C LYS A 113 8.09 -11.62 -0.75
N ALA A 114 7.55 -10.87 0.21
CA ALA A 114 6.79 -11.39 1.35
C ALA A 114 5.39 -11.92 0.97
N GLY A 115 4.98 -11.76 -0.29
CA GLY A 115 3.70 -12.28 -0.80
C GLY A 115 2.57 -11.26 -0.88
N TYR A 116 2.83 -9.97 -0.60
CA TYR A 116 1.84 -8.92 -0.87
C TYR A 116 1.52 -8.89 -2.36
N ARG A 117 0.26 -8.60 -2.66
CA ARG A 117 -0.25 -8.41 -4.02
C ARG A 117 -1.12 -7.17 -4.12
N HIS A 118 -1.05 -6.27 -3.15
CA HIS A 118 -1.80 -5.01 -3.15
C HIS A 118 -0.88 -3.88 -2.66
N ILE A 119 -0.69 -2.88 -3.51
CA ILE A 119 0.06 -1.66 -3.22
C ILE A 119 -0.91 -0.48 -3.28
N ASP A 120 -0.96 0.32 -2.21
CA ASP A 120 -1.79 1.51 -2.09
C ASP A 120 -0.92 2.78 -2.13
N GLY A 121 -1.04 3.52 -3.22
CA GLY A 121 -0.37 4.80 -3.45
C GLY A 121 -1.37 5.93 -3.65
N ALA A 122 -0.85 7.12 -3.96
CA ALA A 122 -1.64 8.28 -4.36
C ALA A 122 -0.74 9.25 -5.12
N TRP A 123 -1.31 10.02 -6.05
CA TRP A 123 -0.58 11.03 -6.80
C TRP A 123 0.19 12.01 -5.90
N ILE A 124 -0.47 12.47 -4.83
CA ILE A 124 0.09 13.47 -3.91
C ILE A 124 1.25 12.97 -3.05
N TYR A 125 1.47 11.65 -2.96
CA TYR A 125 2.58 11.11 -2.18
C TYR A 125 3.92 11.35 -2.88
N GLY A 126 3.91 11.76 -4.15
CA GLY A 126 5.10 12.20 -4.88
C GLY A 126 6.10 11.07 -5.17
N ASN A 127 5.68 9.82 -5.03
CA ASN A 127 6.56 8.65 -5.05
C ASN A 127 6.12 7.54 -6.04
N GLU A 128 5.14 7.82 -6.91
CA GLU A 128 4.63 6.87 -7.90
C GLU A 128 5.70 6.37 -8.89
N ALA A 129 6.71 7.18 -9.21
CA ALA A 129 7.81 6.78 -10.07
C ALA A 129 8.66 5.65 -9.44
N GLU A 130 9.03 5.81 -8.17
CA GLU A 130 9.80 4.82 -7.41
C GLU A 130 8.98 3.54 -7.19
N VAL A 131 7.66 3.66 -6.95
CA VAL A 131 6.76 2.51 -6.91
C VAL A 131 6.78 1.77 -8.25
N GLY A 132 6.62 2.49 -9.37
CA GLY A 132 6.65 1.90 -10.72
C GLY A 132 7.95 1.15 -11.02
N GLU A 133 9.09 1.73 -10.65
CA GLU A 133 10.41 1.08 -10.77
C GLU A 133 10.48 -0.21 -9.96
N ALA A 134 10.01 -0.20 -8.71
CA ALA A 134 9.97 -1.37 -7.85
C ALA A 134 9.05 -2.48 -8.37
N LEU A 135 7.88 -2.12 -8.93
CA LEU A 135 6.97 -3.07 -9.57
C LEU A 135 7.67 -3.79 -10.73
N ARG A 136 8.36 -3.06 -11.62
CA ARG A 136 9.10 -3.65 -12.74
C ARG A 136 10.27 -4.52 -12.27
N ALA A 137 11.01 -4.07 -11.26
CA ALA A 137 12.13 -4.81 -10.69
C ALA A 137 11.71 -6.11 -9.99
N SER A 138 10.49 -6.17 -9.44
CA SER A 138 9.96 -7.35 -8.73
C SER A 138 9.79 -8.60 -9.61
N LYS A 139 9.65 -8.42 -10.93
CA LYS A 139 9.31 -9.46 -11.91
C LYS A 139 7.98 -10.19 -11.64
N VAL A 140 7.13 -9.68 -10.75
CA VAL A 140 5.75 -10.14 -10.58
C VAL A 140 4.93 -9.60 -11.74
N ALA A 141 4.10 -10.44 -12.37
CA ALA A 141 3.28 -10.01 -13.49
C ALA A 141 2.32 -8.89 -13.06
N ARG A 142 2.21 -7.80 -13.84
CA ARG A 142 1.36 -6.64 -13.50
C ARG A 142 -0.08 -7.04 -13.12
N LYS A 143 -0.65 -8.02 -13.81
CA LYS A 143 -2.00 -8.56 -13.56
C LYS A 143 -2.18 -9.30 -12.22
N GLU A 144 -1.09 -9.65 -11.56
CA GLU A 144 -1.12 -10.29 -10.24
C GLU A 144 -1.05 -9.27 -9.11
N ILE A 145 -0.78 -8.00 -9.42
CA ILE A 145 -0.66 -6.91 -8.46
C ILE A 145 -1.92 -6.06 -8.55
N TRP A 146 -2.59 -5.87 -7.44
CA TRP A 146 -3.60 -4.84 -7.25
C TRP A 146 -2.92 -3.51 -6.96
N LEU A 147 -3.06 -2.54 -7.84
CA LEU A 147 -2.47 -1.22 -7.69
C LEU A 147 -3.58 -0.18 -7.49
N THR A 148 -3.55 0.48 -6.34
CA THR A 148 -4.45 1.59 -6.00
C THR A 148 -3.70 2.91 -6.11
N SER A 149 -4.28 3.90 -6.80
CA SER A 149 -3.87 5.30 -6.73
C SER A 149 -5.07 6.21 -6.48
N LYS A 150 -4.85 7.51 -6.28
CA LYS A 150 -5.88 8.44 -5.82
C LYS A 150 -5.81 9.77 -6.57
N LEU A 151 -6.98 10.26 -7.00
CA LEU A 151 -7.21 11.58 -7.59
C LEU A 151 -7.03 12.65 -6.52
N TRP A 152 -6.07 13.55 -6.70
CA TRP A 152 -5.82 14.65 -5.77
C TRP A 152 -6.87 15.77 -5.92
N ASN A 153 -7.05 16.52 -4.84
CA ASN A 153 -8.13 17.50 -4.66
C ASN A 153 -8.18 18.59 -5.75
N THR A 154 -7.02 18.96 -6.31
CA THR A 154 -6.92 19.98 -7.37
C THR A 154 -7.34 19.48 -8.76
N PHE A 155 -7.72 18.20 -8.91
CA PHE A 155 -8.03 17.57 -10.20
C PHE A 155 -9.48 17.10 -10.32
N HIS A 156 -10.39 17.58 -9.47
CA HIS A 156 -11.80 17.16 -9.50
C HIS A 156 -12.57 17.67 -10.74
N ALA A 157 -12.08 18.71 -11.43
CA ALA A 157 -12.75 19.17 -12.65
C ALA A 157 -12.61 18.11 -13.77
N PRO A 158 -13.68 17.75 -14.51
CA PRO A 158 -13.66 16.66 -15.50
C PRO A 158 -12.54 16.72 -16.54
N LYS A 159 -12.14 17.94 -16.91
CA LYS A 159 -11.04 18.19 -17.86
C LYS A 159 -9.65 17.85 -17.31
N ASP A 160 -9.48 17.84 -15.98
CA ASP A 160 -8.20 17.67 -15.30
C ASP A 160 -7.97 16.20 -14.85
N ILE A 161 -9.04 15.41 -14.70
CA ILE A 161 -9.00 14.03 -14.21
C ILE A 161 -8.17 13.12 -15.12
N GLU A 162 -8.49 13.05 -16.42
CA GLU A 162 -7.78 12.14 -17.34
C GLU A 162 -6.31 12.50 -17.51
N PRO A 163 -5.91 13.79 -17.67
CA PRO A 163 -4.50 14.18 -17.66
C PRO A 163 -3.77 13.79 -16.36
N SER A 164 -4.39 13.98 -15.19
CA SER A 164 -3.77 13.61 -13.91
C SER A 164 -3.59 12.10 -13.74
N LEU A 165 -4.57 11.30 -14.21
CA LEU A 165 -4.44 9.85 -14.24
C LEU A 165 -3.33 9.41 -15.21
N ASP A 166 -3.26 10.00 -16.41
CA ASP A 166 -2.23 9.68 -17.40
C ASP A 166 -0.82 9.97 -16.86
N GLU A 167 -0.67 11.03 -16.07
CA GLU A 167 0.57 11.30 -15.34
C GLU A 167 0.89 10.19 -14.32
N SER A 168 -0.07 9.79 -13.47
CA SER A 168 0.11 8.68 -12.54
C SER A 168 0.48 7.38 -13.26
N LEU A 169 -0.24 7.03 -14.33
CA LEU A 169 0.01 5.84 -15.14
C LEU A 169 1.41 5.84 -15.76
N SER A 170 1.85 7.00 -16.26
CA SER A 170 3.21 7.20 -16.77
C SER A 170 4.27 7.00 -15.68
N ARG A 171 4.11 7.61 -14.50
CA ARG A 171 5.02 7.46 -13.37
C ARG A 171 5.08 6.00 -12.88
N LEU A 172 3.93 5.36 -12.73
CA LEU A 172 3.82 3.95 -12.34
C LEU A 172 4.33 3.00 -13.45
N GLY A 173 4.37 3.46 -14.69
CA GLY A 173 4.79 2.69 -15.87
C GLY A 173 3.82 1.55 -16.19
N THR A 174 2.51 1.85 -16.19
CA THR A 174 1.45 0.89 -16.50
C THR A 174 0.28 1.59 -17.20
N ASP A 175 -0.52 0.85 -17.97
CA ASP A 175 -1.63 1.43 -18.74
C ASP A 175 -2.95 1.50 -17.94
N TYR A 176 -2.98 0.93 -16.72
CA TYR A 176 -4.18 0.93 -15.88
C TYR A 176 -3.86 0.83 -14.38
N VAL A 177 -4.80 1.29 -13.55
CA VAL A 177 -4.87 1.00 -12.12
C VAL A 177 -6.05 0.08 -11.80
N ASP A 178 -5.89 -0.76 -10.79
CA ASP A 178 -6.94 -1.71 -10.37
C ASP A 178 -8.03 -0.98 -9.57
N LEU A 179 -7.65 0.06 -8.82
CA LEU A 179 -8.55 0.93 -8.09
C LEU A 179 -8.08 2.39 -8.18
N TYR A 180 -8.98 3.30 -8.51
CA TYR A 180 -8.73 4.74 -8.45
C TYR A 180 -9.74 5.41 -7.52
N LEU A 181 -9.25 6.13 -6.52
CA LEU A 181 -10.08 6.72 -5.48
C LEU A 181 -10.10 8.25 -5.59
N ILE A 182 -11.25 8.87 -5.36
CA ILE A 182 -11.30 10.27 -4.96
C ILE A 182 -10.60 10.38 -3.59
N HIS A 183 -9.46 11.07 -3.51
CA HIS A 183 -8.62 11.06 -2.30
C HIS A 183 -9.34 11.69 -1.10
N TRP A 184 -9.99 12.83 -1.32
CA TRP A 184 -10.84 13.49 -0.33
C TRP A 184 -12.11 14.01 -1.00
N PRO A 185 -13.25 14.03 -0.29
CA PRO A 185 -14.50 14.61 -0.80
C PRO A 185 -14.47 16.15 -0.72
N VAL A 186 -13.37 16.77 -1.15
CA VAL A 186 -13.16 18.22 -1.15
C VAL A 186 -12.44 18.59 -2.45
N ALA A 187 -13.15 19.24 -3.37
CA ALA A 187 -12.58 19.75 -4.59
C ALA A 187 -11.83 21.06 -4.33
N GLN A 188 -10.68 21.22 -4.96
CA GLN A 188 -9.87 22.43 -4.91
C GLN A 188 -9.64 22.98 -6.32
N ASN A 189 -9.56 24.30 -6.42
CA ASN A 189 -9.02 24.98 -7.60
C ASN A 189 -7.48 24.79 -7.63
N GLN A 190 -6.85 25.13 -8.77
CA GLN A 190 -5.40 25.01 -8.93
C GLN A 190 -4.58 25.86 -7.94
N ASP A 191 -5.17 26.92 -7.38
CA ASP A 191 -4.57 27.76 -6.35
C ASP A 191 -4.75 27.20 -4.91
N GLY A 192 -5.36 26.03 -4.77
CA GLY A 192 -5.63 25.37 -3.48
C GLY A 192 -6.88 25.86 -2.76
N THR A 193 -7.59 26.86 -3.29
CA THR A 193 -8.88 27.29 -2.71
C THR A 193 -9.96 26.24 -2.93
N ILE A 194 -10.93 26.13 -2.02
CA ILE A 194 -12.02 25.16 -2.15
C ILE A 194 -12.92 25.54 -3.33
N ASN A 195 -13.13 24.59 -4.24
CA ASN A 195 -14.18 24.66 -5.24
C ASN A 195 -15.49 24.17 -4.60
N LYS A 196 -16.34 25.10 -4.16
CA LYS A 196 -17.59 24.77 -3.45
C LYS A 196 -18.56 23.98 -4.32
N GLU A 197 -18.71 24.36 -5.58
CA GLU A 197 -19.63 23.72 -6.53
C GLU A 197 -19.33 22.23 -6.67
N LEU A 198 -18.09 21.87 -7.00
CA LEU A 198 -17.68 20.47 -7.15
C LEU A 198 -17.54 19.71 -5.83
N THR A 199 -17.43 20.43 -4.70
CA THR A 199 -17.43 19.80 -3.37
C THR A 199 -18.85 19.43 -2.95
N GLU A 200 -19.83 20.28 -3.23
CA GLU A 200 -21.24 20.04 -2.92
C GLU A 200 -21.89 19.07 -3.92
N ASP A 201 -21.49 19.13 -5.19
CA ASP A 201 -21.90 18.20 -6.24
C ASP A 201 -20.68 17.53 -6.91
N PRO A 202 -20.23 16.37 -6.39
CA PRO A 202 -19.12 15.63 -6.99
C PRO A 202 -19.54 14.79 -8.19
N TYR A 203 -20.81 14.82 -8.62
CA TYR A 203 -21.31 13.97 -9.71
C TYR A 203 -20.51 14.12 -11.02
N PRO A 204 -20.12 15.33 -11.47
CA PRO A 204 -19.29 15.48 -12.67
C PRO A 204 -17.92 14.80 -12.52
N THR A 205 -17.34 14.79 -11.31
CA THR A 205 -16.08 14.08 -11.03
C THR A 205 -16.29 12.58 -11.20
N TRP A 206 -17.36 12.04 -10.60
CA TRP A 206 -17.67 10.62 -10.64
C TRP A 206 -17.98 10.13 -12.05
N GLN A 207 -18.81 10.85 -12.81
CA GLN A 207 -19.12 10.53 -14.20
C GLN A 207 -17.85 10.41 -15.05
N LYS A 208 -16.90 11.34 -14.86
CA LYS A 208 -15.64 11.27 -15.59
C LYS A 208 -14.81 10.04 -15.21
N LEU A 209 -14.84 9.62 -13.95
CA LEU A 209 -14.19 8.37 -13.52
C LEU A 209 -14.85 7.14 -14.16
N GLU A 210 -16.18 7.11 -14.29
CA GLU A 210 -16.91 6.05 -15.00
C GLU A 210 -16.50 5.96 -16.49
N GLU A 211 -16.32 7.11 -17.16
CA GLU A 211 -15.78 7.13 -18.52
C GLU A 211 -14.39 6.47 -18.60
N LEU A 212 -13.53 6.71 -17.60
CA LEU A 212 -12.18 6.15 -17.56
C LEU A 212 -12.17 4.65 -17.24
N VAL A 213 -13.20 4.15 -16.55
CA VAL A 213 -13.47 2.71 -16.43
C VAL A 213 -13.84 2.13 -17.80
N ALA A 214 -14.76 2.77 -18.54
CA ALA A 214 -15.14 2.33 -19.88
C ALA A 214 -13.96 2.35 -20.87
N LYS A 215 -13.02 3.29 -20.72
CA LYS A 215 -11.75 3.34 -21.49
C LYS A 215 -10.71 2.31 -21.06
N GLY A 216 -10.92 1.61 -19.94
CA GLY A 216 -10.02 0.57 -19.44
C GLY A 216 -8.77 1.08 -18.71
N LYS A 217 -8.65 2.41 -18.48
CA LYS A 217 -7.56 3.02 -17.68
C LYS A 217 -7.73 2.75 -16.18
N ILE A 218 -8.97 2.50 -15.75
CA ILE A 218 -9.32 2.16 -14.37
C ILE A 218 -10.15 0.88 -14.37
N ARG A 219 -9.90 -0.06 -13.46
CA ARG A 219 -10.77 -1.25 -13.30
C ARG A 219 -11.92 -0.99 -12.33
N ASN A 220 -11.61 -0.37 -11.19
CA ASN A 220 -12.57 -0.06 -10.14
C ASN A 220 -12.41 1.39 -9.68
N ILE A 221 -13.51 2.06 -9.35
CA ILE A 221 -13.52 3.43 -8.83
C ILE A 221 -14.13 3.45 -7.43
N GLY A 222 -13.71 4.40 -6.61
CA GLY A 222 -14.20 4.54 -5.24
C GLY A 222 -13.86 5.89 -4.62
N VAL A 223 -14.06 5.99 -3.31
CA VAL A 223 -13.81 7.20 -2.52
C VAL A 223 -12.95 6.85 -1.30
N SER A 224 -12.15 7.82 -0.86
CA SER A 224 -11.34 7.75 0.35
C SER A 224 -11.78 8.85 1.34
N LYS A 225 -11.46 8.63 2.61
CA LYS A 225 -11.84 9.50 3.73
C LYS A 225 -10.70 9.71 4.71
#